data_AF-K8VXF7-F1
#
_entry.id   AF-K8VXF7-F1
#
_cell.length_a   1.000
_cell.length_b   1.000
_cell.length_c   1.000
_cell.angle_alpha   90.00
_cell.angle_beta   90.00
_cell.angle_gamma   90.00
#
_symmetry.space_group_name_H-M   'P 1'
#
loop_
_entity.id
_entity.type
_entity.pdbx_description
1 polymer ?
#
loop_
_entity_poly.entity_id
_entity_poly.type
_entity_poly.pdbx_seq_one_letter_code
_entity_poly.pdbx_strand_id
1 'polypeptide(L)' 'MAPKRKTYNITEERQLRLERLAIHVSQRIGKQIRWSELLTYLIDKFDKEAADEIISEHEIENRPKLSDFFEKKN' A
#
# COMPACT_ATOMS: atom_id res chain seq x y z
N MET A 1 -3.54 21.41 -21.05
CA MET A 1 -2.16 21.04 -20.68
C MET A 1 -2.10 19.52 -20.54
N ALA A 2 -1.10 18.87 -21.12
CA ALA A 2 -0.89 17.44 -20.91
C ALA A 2 -0.54 17.17 -19.41
N PRO A 3 -0.98 16.04 -18.84
CA PRO A 3 -0.68 15.72 -17.44
C PRO A 3 0.85 15.59 -17.23
N LYS A 4 1.37 16.22 -16.18
CA LYS A 4 2.78 16.13 -15.81
C LYS A 4 3.06 14.73 -15.27
N ARG A 5 3.98 14.00 -15.90
CA ARG A 5 4.42 12.68 -15.44
C ARG A 5 5.40 12.80 -14.27
N LYS A 6 5.30 11.86 -13.33
CA LYS A 6 6.20 11.70 -12.18
C LYS A 6 6.76 10.29 -12.19
N THR A 7 7.98 10.12 -11.70
CA THR A 7 8.65 8.82 -11.59
C THR A 7 8.62 8.36 -10.14
N TYR A 8 8.36 7.08 -9.92
CA TYR A 8 8.45 6.43 -8.62
C TYR A 8 9.57 5.37 -8.66
N ASN A 9 10.49 5.44 -7.71
CA ASN A 9 11.56 4.45 -7.58
C ASN A 9 11.05 3.27 -6.76
N ILE A 10 11.12 2.08 -7.34
CA ILE A 10 10.71 0.82 -6.72
C ILE A 10 11.95 -0.07 -6.53
N THR A 11 12.00 -0.79 -5.40
CA THR A 11 13.04 -1.80 -5.19
C THR A 11 12.77 -3.02 -6.06
N GLU A 12 13.82 -3.74 -6.44
CA GLU A 12 13.73 -4.96 -7.25
C GLU A 12 12.78 -5.99 -6.63
N GLU A 13 12.88 -6.20 -5.31
CA GLU A 13 12.02 -7.14 -4.59
C GLU A 13 10.52 -6.79 -4.71
N ARG A 14 10.17 -5.51 -4.56
CA ARG A 14 8.78 -5.04 -4.69
C ARG A 14 8.28 -5.20 -6.12
N GLN A 15 9.12 -4.87 -7.11
CA GLN A 15 8.78 -5.08 -8.51
C GLN A 15 8.53 -6.56 -8.81
N LEU A 16 9.44 -7.45 -8.36
CA LEU A 16 9.33 -8.89 -8.59
C LEU A 16 8.06 -9.49 -7.96
N ARG A 17 7.67 -9.02 -6.77
CA ARG A 17 6.40 -9.40 -6.14
C ARG A 17 5.20 -9.00 -7.00
N LEU A 18 5.17 -7.76 -7.50
CA LEU A 18 4.09 -7.29 -8.37
C LEU A 18 4.07 -8.03 -9.72
N GLU A 19 5.23 -8.35 -10.28
CA GLU A 19 5.34 -9.10 -11.52
C GLU A 19 4.77 -10.52 -11.37
N ARG A 20 5.11 -11.23 -10.29
CA ARG A 20 4.55 -12.55 -10.00
C ARG A 20 3.02 -12.51 -9.87
N LEU A 21 2.49 -11.49 -9.19
CA LEU A 21 1.04 -11.30 -9.07
C LEU A 21 0.40 -10.99 -10.43
N ALA A 22 1.03 -10.13 -11.23
CA ALA A 22 0.54 -9.77 -12.56
C ALA A 22 0.51 -10.99 -13.49
N ILE A 23 1.55 -11.84 -13.47
CA ILE A 23 1.57 -13.12 -14.20
C ILE A 23 0.41 -14.02 -13.78
N HIS A 24 0.21 -14.18 -12.47
CA HIS A 24 -0.86 -15.03 -11.95
C HIS A 24 -2.26 -14.51 -12.34
N VAL A 25 -2.49 -13.20 -12.25
CA VAL A 25 -3.73 -12.58 -12.75
C VAL A 25 -3.87 -12.82 -14.25
N SER A 26 -2.79 -12.61 -15.00
CA SER A 26 -2.80 -12.76 -16.46
C SER A 26 -3.22 -14.15 -16.91
N GLN A 27 -2.69 -15.18 -16.24
CA GLN A 27 -3.04 -16.58 -16.48
C GLN A 27 -4.52 -16.85 -16.18
N ARG A 28 -5.05 -16.29 -15.09
CA ARG A 28 -6.46 -16.48 -14.70
C ARG A 28 -7.44 -15.83 -15.65
N ILE A 29 -7.12 -14.64 -16.18
CA ILE A 29 -8.03 -13.87 -17.03
C ILE A 29 -7.78 -14.05 -18.53
N GLY A 30 -6.74 -14.81 -18.91
CA GLY A 30 -6.37 -15.02 -20.32
C GLY A 30 -5.84 -13.77 -21.04
N LYS A 31 -5.37 -12.76 -20.30
CA LYS A 31 -4.86 -11.49 -20.84
C LYS A 31 -3.58 -11.11 -20.12
N GLN A 32 -2.55 -10.72 -20.87
CA GLN A 32 -1.30 -10.23 -20.30
C GLN A 32 -1.51 -8.88 -19.58
N ILE A 33 -1.11 -8.83 -18.31
CA ILE A 33 -1.07 -7.66 -17.43
C ILE A 33 0.38 -7.43 -16.99
N ARG A 34 0.85 -6.19 -17.04
CA ARG A 34 2.18 -5.80 -16.55
C ARG A 34 2.12 -5.43 -15.07
N TRP A 35 3.23 -5.61 -14.34
CA TRP A 35 3.33 -5.16 -12.94
C TRP A 35 2.98 -3.68 -12.73
N SER A 36 3.29 -2.81 -13.70
CA SER A 36 3.00 -1.37 -13.62
C SER A 36 1.52 -1.04 -13.78
N GLU A 37 0.78 -1.86 -14.53
CA GLU A 37 -0.67 -1.74 -14.66
C GLU A 37 -1.35 -2.16 -13.36
N LEU A 38 -0.86 -3.24 -12.74
CA LEU A 38 -1.30 -3.65 -11.41
C LEU A 38 -0.99 -2.57 -10.37
N LEU A 39 0.21 -1.98 -10.38
CA LEU A 39 0.56 -0.88 -9.48
C LEU A 39 -0.34 0.34 -9.68
N THR A 40 -0.64 0.69 -10.92
CA THR A 40 -1.55 1.81 -11.24
C THR A 40 -2.95 1.52 -10.70
N TYR A 41 -3.44 0.30 -10.88
CA TYR A 41 -4.74 -0.13 -10.32
C TYR A 41 -4.76 -0.02 -8.79
N LEU A 42 -3.66 -0.39 -8.12
CA LEU A 42 -3.55 -0.26 -6.67
C LEU A 42 -3.67 1.21 -6.23
N ILE A 43 -2.93 2.10 -6.89
CA ILE A 43 -2.97 3.54 -6.60
C ILE A 43 -4.38 4.10 -6.85
N ASP A 44 -5.00 3.77 -7.97
CA ASP A 44 -6.28 4.38 -8.37
C ASP A 44 -7.49 3.85 -7.57
N LYS A 45 -7.39 2.66 -6.98
CA LYS A 45 -8.52 1.99 -6.32
C LYS A 45 -8.39 1.86 -4.82
N PHE A 46 -7.19 1.83 -4.29
CA PHE A 46 -6.91 1.54 -2.88
C PHE A 46 -6.13 2.67 -2.19
N ASP A 47 -6.03 3.86 -2.80
CA ASP A 47 -5.40 5.03 -2.18
C ASP A 47 -6.06 5.44 -0.85
N LYS A 48 -7.39 5.44 -0.80
CA LYS A 48 -8.15 5.81 0.40
C LYS A 48 -7.99 4.78 1.50
N GLU A 49 -8.10 3.49 1.18
CA GLU A 49 -7.93 2.40 2.15
C GLU A 49 -6.52 2.43 2.75
N ALA A 50 -5.50 2.67 1.92
CA ALA A 50 -4.13 2.84 2.41
C ALA A 50 -3.97 4.05 3.32
N ALA A 51 -4.64 5.17 3.02
CA ALA A 51 -4.61 6.35 3.89
C ALA A 51 -5.28 6.10 5.24
N ASP A 52 -6.45 5.47 5.24
CA ASP A 52 -7.20 5.13 6.46
C ASP A 52 -6.42 4.15 7.34
N GLU A 53 -5.76 3.16 6.74
CA GLU A 53 -4.91 2.20 7.46
C GLU A 53 -3.73 2.89 8.14
N ILE A 54 -3.02 3.79 7.44
CA ILE A 54 -1.92 4.58 8.01
C ILE A 54 -2.38 5.43 9.18
N ILE A 55 -3.56 6.08 9.06
CA ILE A 55 -4.14 6.88 10.14
C ILE A 55 -4.45 5.98 11.34
N SER A 56 -5.12 4.85 11.10
CA SER A 56 -5.47 3.89 12.16
C SER A 56 -4.24 3.35 12.88
N GLU A 57 -3.19 2.97 12.14
CA GLU A 57 -1.92 2.50 12.73
C GLU A 57 -1.31 3.57 13.64
N HIS A 58 -1.29 4.82 13.19
CA HIS A 58 -0.76 5.93 13.96
C HIS A 58 -1.59 6.21 15.22
N GLU A 59 -2.92 6.15 15.14
CA GLU A 59 -3.80 6.34 16.31
C GLU A 59 -3.67 5.20 17.33
N ILE A 60 -3.47 3.97 16.87
CA ILE A 60 -3.23 2.80 17.74
C ILE A 60 -1.89 2.95 18.47
N GLU A 61 -0.82 3.33 17.76
CA GLU A 61 0.50 3.51 18.34
C GLU A 61 0.52 4.61 19.42
N ASN A 62 -0.23 5.68 19.20
CA ASN A 62 -0.30 6.83 20.10
C ASN A 62 -1.40 6.73 21.18
N ARG A 63 -2.20 5.65 21.18
CA ARG A 63 -3.20 5.44 22.22
C ARG A 63 -2.48 5.26 23.57
N PRO A 64 -2.83 6.03 24.61
CA PRO A 64 -2.23 5.86 25.93
C PRO A 64 -2.44 4.43 26.41
N LYS A 65 -1.34 3.75 26.75
CA LYS A 65 -1.40 2.37 27.17
C LYS A 65 -1.97 2.32 28.58
N LEU A 66 -2.69 1.23 28.89
CA LEU A 66 -3.23 1.03 30.24
C LEU A 66 -2.13 1.09 31.31
N SER A 67 -0.90 0.67 30.99
CA SER A 67 0.29 0.83 31.83
C SER A 67 0.51 2.27 32.29
N ASP A 68 0.32 3.22 31.38
CA ASP A 68 0.63 4.64 31.58
C ASP A 68 -0.33 5.30 32.59
N PHE A 69 -1.52 4.70 32.77
CA PHE A 69 -2.49 5.13 33.78
C PHE A 69 -2.15 4.64 35.20
N PHE A 70 -1.49 3.49 35.34
CA PHE A 70 -1.12 2.94 36.64
C PHE A 70 0.17 3.56 37.19
N GLU A 71 1.10 3.99 36.33
CA GLU A 71 2.32 4.70 36.75
C GLU A 71 2.03 6.09 37.32
N LYS A 72 0.94 6.75 36.89
CA LYS A 72 0.59 8.11 37.31
C LYS A 72 -0.06 8.21 38.71
N LYS A 73 -0.34 7.08 39.37
CA LYS A 73 -1.11 7.01 40.62
C LYS A 73 -0.27 6.71 41.87
N ASN A 74 1.07 6.68 41.75
CA ASN A 74 2.02 6.55 42.85
C ASN A 74 2.85 7.82 43.03
#